data_AF-A0A7V6W6T2-F1
#
_entry.id   AF-A0A7V6W6T2-F1
#
_cell.length_a   1.000
_cell.length_b   1.000
_cell.length_c   1.000
_cell.angle_alpha   90.00
_cell.angle_beta   90.00
_cell.angle_gamma   90.00
#
_symmetry.space_group_name_H-M   'P 1'
#
loop_
_entity.id
_entity.type
_entity.pdbx_description
1 polymer ?
#
loop_
_entity_poly.entity_id
_entity_poly.type
_entity_poly.pdbx_seq_one_letter_code
_entity_poly.pdbx_strand_id
1 'polypeptide(L)' 'MRFCEAIKEIRGKCLLSQSDFAKEIGVSFSTVNRWENGKSLPKISKLKQINDFCEKHAIPFSVQDFIFPDFKAK' A
#
# COMPACT_ATOMS: atom_id res chain seq x y z
N MET A 1 0.32 -0.83 13.43
CA MET A 1 0.57 -1.54 12.16
C MET A 1 1.70 -0.85 11.43
N ARG A 2 2.68 -1.59 10.92
CA ARG A 2 3.74 -1.03 10.05
C ARG A 2 3.24 -0.89 8.62
N PHE A 3 3.81 0.03 7.84
CA PHE A 3 3.42 0.23 6.44
C PHE A 3 3.54 -1.04 5.60
N CYS A 4 4.58 -1.84 5.81
CA CYS A 4 4.77 -3.12 5.10
C CYS A 4 3.65 -4.14 5.38
N GLU A 5 3.11 -4.15 6.61
CA GLU A 5 1.98 -5.00 7.01
C GLU A 5 0.69 -4.51 6.36
N ALA A 6 0.48 -3.19 6.29
CA ALA A 6 -0.68 -2.58 5.64
C ALA A 6 -0.75 -2.93 4.14
N ILE A 7 0.39 -2.87 3.43
CA ILE A 7 0.45 -3.25 2.01
C ILE A 7 0.09 -4.72 1.81
N LYS A 8 0.60 -5.62 2.67
CA LYS A 8 0.22 -7.04 2.64
C LYS A 8 -1.28 -7.23 2.85
N GLU A 9 -1.87 -6.49 3.79
CA GLU A 9 -3.29 -6.56 4.11
C GLU A 9 -4.17 -6.07 2.96
N ILE A 10 -3.85 -4.91 2.36
CA ILE A 10 -4.54 -4.39 1.16
C ILE A 10 -4.56 -5.45 0.06
N ARG A 11 -3.38 -5.99 -0.26
CA ARG A 11 -3.26 -7.03 -1.29
C ARG A 11 -4.07 -8.28 -0.93
N GLY A 12 -3.99 -8.74 0.32
CA GLY A 12 -4.69 -9.91 0.82
C GLY A 12 -6.21 -9.75 0.75
N LYS A 13 -6.75 -8.57 1.08
CA LYS A 13 -8.19 -8.26 0.96
C LYS A 13 -8.69 -8.33 -0.48
N CYS A 14 -7.84 -8.01 -1.46
CA CYS A 14 -8.16 -8.17 -2.87
C CYS A 14 -7.87 -9.57 -3.44
N LEU A 15 -7.40 -10.53 -2.63
CA LEU A 15 -6.99 -11.87 -3.08
C LEU A 15 -5.96 -11.87 -4.23
N LEU A 16 -5.08 -10.87 -4.24
CA LEU A 16 -4.09 -10.70 -5.31
C LEU A 16 -2.74 -11.34 -4.94
N SER A 17 -2.07 -11.90 -5.95
CA SER A 17 -0.65 -12.20 -5.85
C SER A 17 0.16 -10.89 -5.80
N GLN A 18 1.40 -10.93 -5.31
CA GLN A 18 2.29 -9.76 -5.35
C GLN A 18 2.49 -9.24 -6.79
N SER A 19 2.51 -10.15 -7.77
CA SER A 19 2.64 -9.80 -9.19
C SER A 19 1.40 -9.10 -9.73
N ASP A 20 0.21 -9.53 -9.36
CA ASP A 20 -1.03 -8.90 -9.84
C ASP A 20 -1.26 -7.56 -9.17
N PHE A 21 -0.98 -7.46 -7.86
CA PHE A 21 -0.98 -6.16 -7.19
C PHE A 21 0.04 -5.19 -7.79
N ALA A 22 1.23 -5.68 -8.17
CA ALA A 22 2.23 -4.86 -8.84
C ALA A 22 1.71 -4.31 -10.19
N LYS A 23 0.95 -5.10 -10.96
CA LYS A 23 0.31 -4.64 -12.21
C LYS A 23 -0.71 -3.53 -11.93
N GLU A 24 -1.59 -3.72 -10.94
CA GLU A 24 -2.61 -2.71 -10.56
C GLU A 24 -1.97 -1.38 -10.14
N ILE A 25 -0.87 -1.41 -9.40
CA ILE A 25 -0.15 -0.21 -8.95
C ILE A 25 0.84 0.32 -10.01
N GLY A 26 1.05 -0.40 -11.12
CA GLY A 26 1.99 -0.02 -12.18
C GLY A 26 3.45 0.02 -11.69
N VAL A 27 3.89 -1.03 -10.99
CA VAL A 27 5.26 -1.25 -10.52
C VAL A 27 5.73 -2.67 -10.81
N SER A 28 7.01 -2.96 -10.55
CA SER A 28 7.52 -4.32 -10.66
C SER A 28 7.12 -5.19 -9.44
N PHE A 29 7.03 -6.51 -9.64
CA PHE A 29 6.89 -7.47 -8.53
C PHE A 29 7.94 -7.23 -7.43
N SER A 30 9.20 -7.04 -7.83
CA SER A 30 10.32 -6.80 -6.90
C SER A 30 10.11 -5.57 -6.04
N THR A 31 9.43 -4.54 -6.57
CA THR A 31 9.06 -3.33 -5.82
C THR A 31 8.07 -3.65 -4.71
N VAL A 32 6.98 -4.38 -5.03
CA VAL A 32 5.99 -4.82 -4.03
C VAL A 32 6.64 -5.72 -2.98
N ASN A 33 7.46 -6.69 -3.40
CA ASN A 33 8.20 -7.57 -2.49
C ASN A 33 9.07 -6.78 -1.49
N ARG A 34 9.77 -5.72 -1.94
CA ARG A 34 10.57 -4.86 -1.04
C ARG A 34 9.69 -4.05 -0.09
N TRP A 35 8.54 -3.54 -0.52
CA TRP A 35 7.59 -2.84 0.36
C TRP A 35 7.04 -3.76 1.44
N GLU A 36 6.55 -4.94 1.06
CA GLU A 36 5.96 -5.94 1.95
C GLU A 36 6.98 -6.52 2.95
N ASN A 37 8.27 -6.50 2.63
CA ASN A 37 9.35 -6.91 3.53
C ASN A 37 10.05 -5.73 4.24
N GLY A 38 9.51 -4.51 4.14
CA GLY A 38 10.04 -3.32 4.82
C GLY A 38 11.44 -2.89 4.34
N LYS A 39 11.88 -3.33 3.15
CA LYS A 39 13.17 -2.97 2.55
C LYS A 39 13.17 -1.59 1.86
N SER A 40 11.98 -1.04 1.61
CA SER A 40 11.77 0.33 1.13
C SER A 40 10.33 0.76 1.34
N LEU A 41 10.08 2.07 1.22
CA LEU A 41 8.74 2.64 1.19
C LEU A 41 8.38 3.12 -0.24
N PRO A 42 7.08 3.17 -0.60
CA PRO A 42 6.65 3.79 -1.84
C PRO A 42 6.94 5.30 -1.82
N LYS A 43 7.27 5.86 -2.98
CA LYS A 43 7.35 7.32 -3.16
C LYS A 43 5.94 7.92 -3.21
N ILE A 44 5.83 9.23 -3.02
CA ILE A 44 4.55 9.98 -3.03
C ILE A 44 3.64 9.62 -4.22
N SER A 45 4.20 9.52 -5.43
CA SER A 45 3.42 9.13 -6.62
C SER A 45 2.78 7.74 -6.51
N LYS A 46 3.48 6.79 -5.89
CA LYS A 46 2.98 5.43 -5.65
C LYS A 46 2.04 5.35 -4.46
N LEU A 47 2.25 6.18 -3.44
CA LEU A 47 1.31 6.34 -2.33
C LEU A 47 -0.05 6.81 -2.83
N LYS A 48 -0.09 7.76 -3.78
CA LYS A 48 -1.34 8.16 -4.44
C LYS A 48 -2.01 6.99 -5.16
N GLN A 49 -1.26 6.24 -5.97
CA GLN A 49 -1.81 5.08 -6.69
C GLN A 49 -2.35 4.00 -5.76
N ILE A 50 -1.69 3.76 -4.62
CA ILE A 50 -2.18 2.83 -3.59
C ILE A 50 -3.47 3.35 -2.95
N ASN A 51 -3.57 4.66 -2.69
CA ASN A 51 -4.79 5.27 -2.18
C ASN A 51 -5.95 5.11 -3.17
N ASP A 52 -5.74 5.50 -4.44
CA ASP A 52 -6.73 5.38 -5.51
C ASP A 52 -7.20 3.91 -5.68
N PHE A 53 -6.27 2.95 -5.57
CA PHE A 53 -6.60 1.52 -5.55
C PHE A 53 -7.48 1.15 -4.36
N CYS A 54 -7.16 1.60 -3.14
CA CYS A 54 -7.96 1.30 -1.96
C CYS A 54 -9.36 1.88 -2.05
N GLU A 55 -9.50 3.12 -2.55
CA GLU A 55 -10.81 3.76 -2.79
C GLU A 55 -11.66 2.95 -3.77
N LYS A 56 -11.08 2.54 -4.91
CA LYS A 56 -11.76 1.72 -5.92
C LYS A 56 -12.25 0.37 -5.37
N HIS A 57 -11.52 -0.21 -4.42
CA HIS A 57 -11.82 -1.50 -3.82
C HIS A 57 -12.53 -1.41 -2.45
N ALA A 58 -12.94 -0.20 -2.03
CA ALA A 58 -13.56 0.07 -0.74
C ALA A 58 -12.76 -0.48 0.46
N ILE A 59 -11.43 -0.43 0.39
CA ILE A 59 -10.53 -0.86 1.45
C ILE A 59 -10.31 0.31 2.41
N PRO A 60 -10.61 0.16 3.72
CA PRO A 60 -10.30 1.19 4.70
C PRO A 60 -8.79 1.26 4.92
N PHE A 61 -8.15 2.15 4.19
CA PHE A 61 -6.72 2.45 4.26
C PHE A 61 -6.53 3.96 4.11
N SER A 62 -5.78 4.56 5.04
CA SER A 62 -5.39 5.97 4.98
C SER A 62 -3.88 6.05 4.93
N VAL A 63 -3.35 6.64 3.86
CA VAL A 63 -1.90 6.86 3.75
C VAL A 63 -1.40 7.89 4.77
N GLN A 64 -2.30 8.76 5.24
CA GLN A 64 -2.01 9.82 6.21
C GLN A 64 -1.54 9.23 7.54
N ASP A 65 -2.09 8.07 7.93
CA ASP A 65 -1.74 7.33 9.14
C ASP A 65 -0.26 6.93 9.19
N PHE A 66 0.42 6.93 8.04
CA PHE A 66 1.83 6.53 7.91
C PHE A 66 2.77 7.67 7.55
N ILE A 67 2.27 8.73 6.91
CA ILE A 67 3.06 9.94 6.60
C ILE A 67 3.07 10.89 7.80
N PHE A 68 1.95 10.99 8.52
CA PHE A 68 1.77 11.87 9.66
C PHE A 68 1.28 11.06 10.88
N PRO A 69 2.14 10.20 11.46
CA PRO A 69 1.73 9.31 12.56
C PRO A 69 1.18 10.08 13.78
N ASP A 70 1.54 11.35 13.94
CA ASP A 70 1.11 12.20 15.05
C ASP A 70 -0.21 12.97 14.79
N PHE A 71 -0.68 13.00 13.53
CA PHE A 71 -1.99 13.55 13.16
C PHE A 71 -3.03 12.43 13.07
N LYS A 72 -3.24 11.69 14.17
CA LYS A 72 -4.49 10.94 14.28
C LYS A 72 -5.61 11.94 14.58
N ALA A 73 -6.55 12.04 13.65
CA ALA A 73 -7.77 12.83 13.85
C ALA A 73 -8.39 12.47 15.21
N LYS A 74 -8.67 13.50 15.99
CA LYS A 74 -9.32 13.41 17.30
C LYS A 74 -10.78 12.99 17.15
#